data_AF-A0A3A5HG88-F1
#
_entry.id   AF-A0A3A5HG88-F1
#
_cell.length_a   1.000
_cell.length_b   1.000
_cell.length_c   1.000
_cell.angle_alpha   90.00
_cell.angle_beta   90.00
_cell.angle_gamma   90.00
#
_symmetry.space_group_name_H-M   'P 1'
#
loop_
_entity.id
_entity.type
_entity.pdbx_description
1 polymer ?
#
loop_
_entity_poly.entity_id
_entity_poly.type
_entity_poly.pdbx_seq_one_letter_code
_entity_poly.pdbx_strand_id
1 'polypeptide(L)'
;MIGISADFDPVHKGHVKLIEKGKEIGKETGDEVVIYLNKGFSANHAPFFVSYEARKEMALKAGADRVVPIEGLHHRLTLAYTVPIRIAMMIEDGVVDYVDAANVSTPTIIKHAKKFAKKEIFSGIPRNLPNRNVIRWFAVNEFLYKKYKKKMKFHLIPELEMGGKISGREIRRAIVENDMKIPPEVKSLLPHTTTKILEREIKKGNVAPGRNLEAITKRMNTYSRSSLMQIAHLNADAINSIIKGRVYRQEDQIWAAFRRAGYGPVLTRLAISALEEDISKEEVLHLIRSYEKKGIVPPDQTIEKVIERSWFVAKKSEEGFKSSEAHQKFMNGEKIKDSSPLAFDAGLSVRSFEVDYLKDDLPANIYVDQNGLLACELRAEGKKIKSPLKLPGVMVTYLRLLLDSQFIPVSARVIKKARGIRIRIYVGKSN
;
A
#
# COMPACT_ATOMS: atom_id res chain seq x y z
N MET A 1 -19.53 -4.01 -21.16
CA MET A 1 -18.22 -3.31 -21.23
C MET A 1 -17.07 -4.25 -20.94
N ILE A 2 -15.92 -3.99 -21.55
CA ILE A 2 -14.68 -4.78 -21.44
C ILE A 2 -13.61 -3.95 -20.73
N GLY A 3 -13.14 -4.40 -19.58
CA GLY A 3 -12.20 -3.67 -18.72
C GLY A 3 -10.75 -4.12 -18.87
N ILE A 4 -9.82 -3.16 -18.82
CA ILE A 4 -8.38 -3.40 -18.65
C ILE A 4 -7.88 -2.47 -17.56
N SER A 5 -7.21 -2.98 -16.52
CA SER A 5 -6.53 -2.10 -15.55
C SER A 5 -5.03 -2.04 -15.78
N ALA A 6 -4.49 -0.83 -15.92
CA ALA A 6 -3.07 -0.66 -16.21
C ALA A 6 -2.49 0.66 -15.68
N ASP A 7 -1.16 0.72 -15.67
CA ASP A 7 -0.40 1.96 -15.48
C ASP A 7 -0.16 2.68 -16.82
N PHE A 8 -0.01 1.90 -17.92
CA PHE A 8 0.32 2.38 -19.27
C PHE A 8 1.41 3.46 -19.29
N ASP A 9 2.56 3.13 -18.72
CA ASP A 9 3.63 4.08 -18.43
C ASP A 9 4.95 3.70 -19.13
N PRO A 10 5.08 3.87 -20.46
CA PRO A 10 4.06 4.32 -21.41
C PRO A 10 3.26 3.15 -22.06
N VAL A 11 2.33 3.46 -22.96
CA VAL A 11 1.64 2.45 -23.80
C VAL A 11 2.62 1.82 -24.80
N HIS A 12 3.00 0.56 -24.61
CA HIS A 12 3.84 -0.20 -25.53
C HIS A 12 3.05 -1.25 -26.32
N LYS A 13 3.67 -1.91 -27.30
CA LYS A 13 3.01 -2.90 -28.17
C LYS A 13 2.33 -4.06 -27.41
N GLY A 14 2.89 -4.49 -26.27
CA GLY A 14 2.21 -5.44 -25.39
C GLY A 14 0.86 -4.95 -24.85
N HIS A 15 0.72 -3.66 -24.53
CA HIS A 15 -0.56 -3.08 -24.12
C HIS A 15 -1.54 -2.98 -25.30
N VAL A 16 -1.04 -2.70 -26.50
CA VAL A 16 -1.86 -2.68 -27.72
C VAL A 16 -2.50 -4.05 -27.96
N LYS A 17 -1.78 -5.16 -27.71
CA LYS A 17 -2.36 -6.51 -27.81
C LYS A 17 -3.54 -6.74 -26.87
N LEU A 18 -3.49 -6.18 -25.65
CA LEU A 18 -4.63 -6.22 -24.72
C LEU A 18 -5.82 -5.44 -25.27
N ILE A 19 -5.58 -4.24 -25.80
CA ILE A 19 -6.62 -3.39 -26.38
C ILE A 19 -7.22 -4.04 -27.63
N GLU A 20 -6.40 -4.60 -28.52
CA GLU A 20 -6.82 -5.34 -29.70
C GLU A 20 -7.71 -6.51 -29.33
N LYS A 21 -7.33 -7.31 -28.31
CA LYS A 21 -8.18 -8.41 -27.84
C LYS A 21 -9.51 -7.90 -27.26
N GLY A 22 -9.48 -6.79 -26.54
CA GLY A 22 -10.71 -6.12 -26.10
C GLY A 22 -11.59 -5.72 -27.28
N LYS A 23 -11.02 -5.12 -28.34
CA LYS A 23 -11.79 -4.70 -29.52
C LYS A 23 -12.32 -5.88 -30.32
N GLU A 24 -11.63 -7.01 -30.36
CA GLU A 24 -12.13 -8.26 -30.92
C GLU A 24 -13.42 -8.70 -30.21
N ILE A 25 -13.40 -8.78 -28.87
CA ILE A 25 -14.57 -9.11 -28.06
C ILE A 25 -15.68 -8.07 -28.25
N GLY A 26 -15.32 -6.78 -28.30
CA GLY A 26 -16.27 -5.68 -28.51
C GLY A 26 -16.98 -5.74 -29.85
N LYS A 27 -16.33 -6.24 -30.92
CA LYS A 27 -16.99 -6.47 -32.22
C LYS A 27 -18.06 -7.56 -32.16
N GLU A 28 -17.84 -8.58 -31.34
CA GLU A 28 -18.79 -9.70 -31.17
C GLU A 28 -19.97 -9.32 -30.26
N THR A 29 -19.73 -8.48 -29.25
CA THR A 29 -20.69 -8.20 -28.17
C THR A 29 -21.34 -6.82 -28.27
N GLY A 30 -20.76 -5.90 -29.05
CA GLY A 30 -21.13 -4.48 -29.07
C GLY A 30 -20.57 -3.68 -27.87
N ASP A 31 -19.72 -4.28 -27.03
CA ASP A 31 -19.20 -3.64 -25.83
C ASP A 31 -17.99 -2.71 -26.08
N GLU A 32 -17.92 -1.65 -25.28
CA GLU A 32 -16.78 -0.71 -25.25
C GLU A 32 -15.58 -1.27 -24.49
N VAL A 33 -14.37 -0.94 -24.97
CA VAL A 33 -13.09 -1.21 -24.28
C VAL A 33 -12.72 -0.03 -23.39
N VAL A 34 -12.73 -0.26 -22.08
CA VAL A 34 -12.52 0.76 -21.04
C VAL A 34 -11.22 0.50 -20.27
N ILE A 35 -10.34 1.49 -20.26
CA ILE A 35 -9.06 1.43 -19.54
C ILE A 35 -9.18 2.09 -18.17
N TYR A 36 -8.95 1.33 -17.13
CA TYR A 36 -8.88 1.78 -15.75
C TYR A 36 -7.45 2.17 -15.38
N LEU A 37 -7.14 3.45 -15.65
CA LEU A 37 -5.80 4.00 -15.68
C LEU A 37 -5.45 4.73 -14.39
N ASN A 38 -4.34 4.35 -13.75
CA ASN A 38 -3.88 5.00 -12.53
C ASN A 38 -3.44 6.46 -12.77
N LYS A 39 -3.80 7.37 -11.86
CA LYS A 39 -3.40 8.79 -11.83
C LYS A 39 -2.71 9.13 -10.51
N GLY A 40 -1.75 10.06 -10.57
CA GLY A 40 -0.86 10.40 -9.46
C GLY A 40 0.29 9.41 -9.34
N PHE A 41 0.03 8.23 -8.77
CA PHE A 41 1.05 7.22 -8.51
C PHE A 41 0.73 5.89 -9.20
N SER A 42 1.78 5.21 -9.69
CA SER A 42 1.70 3.86 -10.26
C SER A 42 1.37 2.80 -9.23
N ALA A 43 1.02 1.59 -9.68
CA ALA A 43 0.83 0.43 -8.81
C ALA A 43 2.09 0.04 -7.99
N ASN A 44 3.26 0.57 -8.38
CA ASN A 44 4.53 0.44 -7.67
C ASN A 44 4.86 1.67 -6.80
N HIS A 45 3.90 2.56 -6.58
CA HIS A 45 3.98 3.74 -5.71
C HIS A 45 5.04 4.77 -6.16
N ALA A 46 5.30 4.84 -7.47
CA ALA A 46 6.18 5.83 -8.07
C ALA A 46 5.38 6.81 -8.95
N PRO A 47 5.83 8.07 -9.06
CA PRO A 47 5.34 8.98 -10.09
C PRO A 47 5.46 8.36 -11.48
N PHE A 48 4.54 8.75 -12.37
CA PHE A 48 4.55 8.31 -13.76
C PHE A 48 5.63 9.04 -14.57
N PHE A 49 6.05 8.42 -15.67
CA PHE A 49 6.98 9.05 -16.62
C PHE A 49 6.36 10.24 -17.33
N VAL A 50 5.07 10.17 -17.60
CA VAL A 50 4.29 11.21 -18.26
C VAL A 50 2.97 11.38 -17.53
N SER A 51 2.36 12.55 -17.71
CA SER A 51 1.09 12.90 -17.09
C SER A 51 -0.02 11.89 -17.42
N TYR A 52 -1.06 11.88 -16.59
CA TYR A 52 -2.26 11.08 -16.85
C TYR A 52 -2.89 11.42 -18.21
N GLU A 53 -2.95 12.71 -18.57
CA GLU A 53 -3.53 13.12 -19.86
C GLU A 53 -2.74 12.58 -21.06
N ALA A 54 -1.40 12.58 -20.99
CA ALA A 54 -0.58 11.99 -22.05
C ALA A 54 -0.80 10.48 -22.16
N ARG A 55 -0.86 9.74 -21.03
CA ARG A 55 -1.11 8.29 -21.04
C ARG A 55 -2.53 7.94 -21.49
N LYS A 56 -3.52 8.76 -21.11
CA LYS A 56 -4.91 8.68 -21.60
C LYS A 56 -4.95 8.87 -23.12
N GLU A 57 -4.28 9.89 -23.65
CA GLU A 57 -4.20 10.11 -25.10
C GLU A 57 -3.56 8.90 -25.81
N MET A 58 -2.47 8.35 -25.27
CA MET A 58 -1.83 7.14 -25.81
C MET A 58 -2.79 5.95 -25.83
N ALA A 59 -3.56 5.74 -24.77
CA ALA A 59 -4.52 4.64 -24.67
C ALA A 59 -5.64 4.75 -25.70
N LEU A 60 -6.24 5.95 -25.83
CA LEU A 60 -7.29 6.23 -26.82
C LEU A 60 -6.76 6.04 -28.25
N LYS A 61 -5.57 6.56 -28.56
CA LYS A 61 -4.93 6.37 -29.87
C LYS A 61 -4.47 4.94 -30.15
N ALA A 62 -4.34 4.11 -29.12
CA ALA A 62 -4.08 2.68 -29.25
C ALA A 62 -5.37 1.86 -29.50
N GLY A 63 -6.54 2.51 -29.49
CA GLY A 63 -7.81 1.89 -29.83
C GLY A 63 -8.76 1.66 -28.65
N ALA A 64 -8.44 2.15 -27.45
CA ALA A 64 -9.41 2.14 -26.36
C ALA A 64 -10.56 3.11 -26.63
N ASP A 65 -11.77 2.74 -26.23
CA ASP A 65 -12.97 3.57 -26.41
C ASP A 65 -13.09 4.61 -25.30
N ARG A 66 -12.72 4.23 -24.06
CA ARG A 66 -12.81 5.10 -22.89
C ARG A 66 -11.68 4.87 -21.90
N VAL A 67 -11.33 5.90 -21.13
CA VAL A 67 -10.36 5.83 -20.04
C VAL A 67 -10.97 6.39 -18.76
N VAL A 68 -10.92 5.61 -17.68
CA VAL A 68 -11.44 5.95 -16.35
C VAL A 68 -10.25 6.08 -15.38
N PRO A 69 -10.13 7.22 -14.65
CA PRO A 69 -9.02 7.43 -13.73
C PRO A 69 -9.17 6.59 -12.44
N ILE A 70 -8.06 6.04 -11.96
CA ILE A 70 -7.93 5.50 -10.58
C ILE A 70 -7.10 6.47 -9.77
N GLU A 71 -7.74 7.13 -8.82
CA GLU A 71 -7.16 8.22 -8.04
C GLU A 71 -7.11 7.89 -6.55
N GLY A 72 -6.12 8.45 -5.87
CA GLY A 72 -6.09 8.45 -4.41
C GLY A 72 -5.73 7.13 -3.73
N LEU A 73 -5.47 6.05 -4.46
CA LEU A 73 -5.19 4.74 -3.85
C LEU A 73 -3.69 4.48 -3.65
N HIS A 74 -2.85 4.75 -4.65
CA HIS A 74 -1.50 4.17 -4.71
C HIS A 74 -0.44 4.90 -3.89
N HIS A 75 -0.74 6.02 -3.25
CA HIS A 75 0.12 6.57 -2.17
C HIS A 75 -0.39 6.20 -0.77
N ARG A 76 -1.54 5.52 -0.68
CA ARG A 76 -2.21 5.18 0.58
C ARG A 76 -2.26 3.68 0.85
N LEU A 77 -2.38 2.87 -0.20
CA LEU A 77 -2.72 1.45 -0.09
C LEU A 77 -1.77 0.58 -0.91
N THR A 78 -1.52 -0.61 -0.38
CA THR A 78 -0.83 -1.68 -1.12
C THR A 78 -1.78 -2.36 -2.11
N LEU A 79 -1.21 -3.08 -3.08
CA LEU A 79 -1.98 -3.89 -4.05
C LEU A 79 -2.95 -4.89 -3.40
N ALA A 80 -2.73 -5.27 -2.15
CA ALA A 80 -3.62 -6.15 -1.41
C ALA A 80 -5.02 -5.53 -1.27
N TYR A 81 -5.09 -4.20 -1.04
CA TYR A 81 -6.34 -3.45 -0.91
C TYR A 81 -6.79 -2.81 -2.22
N THR A 82 -5.87 -2.32 -3.05
CA THR A 82 -6.28 -1.60 -4.28
C THR A 82 -6.91 -2.53 -5.32
N VAL A 83 -6.54 -3.81 -5.38
CA VAL A 83 -7.10 -4.76 -6.35
C VAL A 83 -8.60 -5.03 -6.10
N PRO A 84 -9.03 -5.37 -4.86
CA PRO A 84 -10.46 -5.43 -4.51
C PRO A 84 -11.25 -4.17 -4.89
N ILE A 85 -10.70 -2.99 -4.58
CA ILE A 85 -11.36 -1.71 -4.90
C ILE A 85 -11.54 -1.54 -6.42
N ARG A 86 -10.51 -1.86 -7.21
CA ARG A 86 -10.56 -1.74 -8.68
C ARG A 86 -11.52 -2.73 -9.31
N ILE A 87 -11.53 -4.00 -8.87
CA ILE A 87 -12.50 -4.99 -9.35
C ILE A 87 -13.93 -4.55 -9.01
N ALA A 88 -14.17 -4.10 -7.79
CA ALA A 88 -15.48 -3.61 -7.35
C ALA A 88 -15.96 -2.47 -8.23
N MET A 89 -15.11 -1.47 -8.47
CA MET A 89 -15.44 -0.34 -9.33
C MET A 89 -15.75 -0.76 -10.77
N MET A 90 -14.97 -1.68 -11.35
CA MET A 90 -15.26 -2.22 -12.68
C MET A 90 -16.62 -2.94 -12.74
N ILE A 91 -16.93 -3.77 -11.74
CA ILE A 91 -18.23 -4.45 -11.66
C ILE A 91 -19.38 -3.44 -11.51
N GLU A 92 -19.20 -2.42 -10.67
CA GLU A 92 -20.18 -1.36 -10.42
C GLU A 92 -20.43 -0.52 -11.68
N ASP A 93 -19.39 -0.25 -12.46
CA ASP A 93 -19.52 0.45 -13.73
C ASP A 93 -20.27 -0.37 -14.78
N GLY A 94 -20.27 -1.71 -14.68
CA GLY A 94 -20.92 -2.62 -15.62
C GLY A 94 -19.96 -3.39 -16.54
N VAL A 95 -18.70 -3.54 -16.12
CA VAL A 95 -17.74 -4.39 -16.83
C VAL A 95 -18.13 -5.86 -16.67
N VAL A 96 -18.19 -6.58 -17.78
CA VAL A 96 -18.56 -7.99 -17.86
C VAL A 96 -17.39 -8.87 -18.34
N ASP A 97 -16.45 -8.29 -19.07
CA ASP A 97 -15.24 -8.97 -19.55
C ASP A 97 -13.99 -8.22 -19.08
N TYR A 98 -12.92 -8.95 -18.75
CA TYR A 98 -11.64 -8.38 -18.31
C TYR A 98 -10.50 -8.99 -19.12
N VAL A 99 -9.64 -8.16 -19.70
CA VAL A 99 -8.49 -8.62 -20.51
C VAL A 99 -7.19 -8.39 -19.75
N ASP A 100 -6.36 -9.42 -19.67
CA ASP A 100 -5.02 -9.37 -19.07
C ASP A 100 -4.05 -10.28 -19.83
N ALA A 101 -2.76 -10.16 -19.55
CA ALA A 101 -1.74 -11.04 -20.12
C ALA A 101 -1.09 -11.91 -19.04
N ALA A 102 -0.75 -13.15 -19.41
CA ALA A 102 -0.05 -14.08 -18.54
C ALA A 102 0.87 -15.04 -19.29
N ASN A 103 1.92 -15.52 -18.60
CA ASN A 103 2.91 -16.45 -19.16
C ASN A 103 2.68 -17.89 -18.69
N VAL A 104 1.55 -18.12 -18.03
CA VAL A 104 1.15 -19.40 -17.47
C VAL A 104 -0.24 -19.71 -17.97
N SER A 105 -0.51 -20.99 -18.20
CA SER A 105 -1.81 -21.43 -18.72
C SER A 105 -2.97 -20.96 -17.84
N THR A 106 -4.03 -20.49 -18.50
CA THR A 106 -5.28 -20.03 -17.85
C THR A 106 -5.84 -21.02 -16.82
N PRO A 107 -5.88 -22.35 -17.07
CA PRO A 107 -6.36 -23.32 -16.07
C PRO A 107 -5.54 -23.30 -14.77
N THR A 108 -4.22 -23.11 -14.86
CA THR A 108 -3.33 -23.05 -13.69
C THR A 108 -3.62 -21.81 -12.85
N ILE A 109 -3.79 -20.65 -13.49
CA ILE A 109 -4.14 -19.38 -12.83
C ILE A 109 -5.48 -19.52 -12.09
N ILE A 110 -6.49 -20.07 -12.78
CA ILE A 110 -7.82 -20.28 -12.20
C ILE A 110 -7.75 -21.24 -11.00
N LYS A 111 -7.01 -22.35 -11.11
CA LYS A 111 -6.84 -23.33 -10.02
C LYS A 111 -6.25 -22.68 -8.77
N HIS A 112 -5.18 -21.90 -8.91
CA HIS A 112 -4.57 -21.19 -7.78
C HIS A 112 -5.52 -20.14 -7.20
N ALA A 113 -6.14 -19.34 -8.06
CA ALA A 113 -7.01 -18.25 -7.62
C ALA A 113 -8.24 -18.77 -6.86
N LYS A 114 -8.88 -19.85 -7.32
CA LYS A 114 -9.99 -20.52 -6.61
C LYS A 114 -9.59 -21.02 -5.22
N LYS A 115 -8.36 -21.53 -5.05
CA LYS A 115 -7.84 -21.96 -3.74
C LYS A 115 -7.76 -20.78 -2.76
N PHE A 116 -7.27 -19.63 -3.20
CA PHE A 116 -7.18 -18.43 -2.36
C PHE A 116 -8.55 -17.83 -2.08
N ALA A 117 -9.43 -17.77 -3.09
CA ALA A 117 -10.80 -17.29 -2.94
C ALA A 117 -11.60 -18.13 -1.95
N LYS A 118 -11.51 -19.47 -2.03
CA LYS A 118 -12.19 -20.39 -1.11
C LYS A 118 -11.71 -20.23 0.34
N LYS A 119 -10.42 -19.99 0.53
CA LYS A 119 -9.83 -19.76 1.87
C LYS A 119 -10.03 -18.34 2.38
N GLU A 120 -10.44 -17.42 1.52
CA GLU A 120 -10.53 -15.98 1.80
C GLU A 120 -9.21 -15.38 2.31
N ILE A 121 -8.08 -15.87 1.80
CA ILE A 121 -6.73 -15.41 2.17
C ILE A 121 -6.08 -14.75 0.94
N PHE A 122 -6.07 -13.42 0.91
CA PHE A 122 -5.57 -12.63 -0.22
C PHE A 122 -4.27 -11.90 0.10
N SER A 123 -4.02 -11.60 1.37
CA SER A 123 -2.75 -11.03 1.84
C SER A 123 -1.58 -12.03 1.72
N GLY A 124 -1.89 -13.33 1.87
CA GLY A 124 -0.93 -14.43 1.92
C GLY A 124 -0.53 -15.09 0.59
N ILE A 125 -0.87 -14.50 -0.57
CA ILE A 125 -0.46 -15.10 -1.86
C ILE A 125 1.07 -15.03 -1.98
N PRO A 126 1.79 -16.18 -2.12
CA PRO A 126 3.25 -16.23 -2.13
C PRO A 126 3.89 -15.39 -3.23
N ARG A 127 5.05 -14.78 -2.95
CA ARG A 127 5.77 -13.91 -3.90
C ARG A 127 6.39 -14.68 -5.07
N ASN A 128 6.78 -15.93 -4.85
CA ASN A 128 7.37 -16.82 -5.84
C ASN A 128 6.34 -17.46 -6.79
N LEU A 129 5.04 -17.21 -6.59
CA LEU A 129 4.01 -17.77 -7.45
C LEU A 129 4.02 -17.05 -8.82
N PRO A 130 4.15 -17.77 -9.95
CA PRO A 130 4.07 -17.19 -11.28
C PRO A 130 2.75 -16.41 -11.51
N ASN A 131 2.81 -15.29 -12.23
CA ASN A 131 1.67 -14.39 -12.49
C ASN A 131 0.81 -14.09 -11.25
N ARG A 132 1.43 -14.00 -10.06
CA ARG A 132 0.79 -13.73 -8.76
C ARG A 132 -0.26 -12.62 -8.80
N ASN A 133 0.01 -11.54 -9.54
CA ASN A 133 -0.92 -10.42 -9.63
C ASN A 133 -2.20 -10.82 -10.35
N VAL A 134 -2.11 -11.53 -11.49
CA VAL A 134 -3.28 -12.06 -12.23
C VAL A 134 -4.08 -13.03 -11.35
N ILE A 135 -3.38 -13.90 -10.61
CA ILE A 135 -4.02 -14.80 -9.64
C ILE A 135 -4.80 -14.01 -8.56
N ARG A 136 -4.25 -12.90 -8.06
CA ARG A 136 -4.96 -12.02 -7.13
C ARG A 136 -6.22 -11.42 -7.77
N TRP A 137 -6.11 -10.86 -8.98
CA TRP A 137 -7.26 -10.27 -9.70
C TRP A 137 -8.40 -11.28 -9.84
N PHE A 138 -8.09 -12.50 -10.29
CA PHE A 138 -9.09 -13.56 -10.42
C PHE A 138 -9.69 -13.97 -9.07
N ALA A 139 -8.85 -14.17 -8.05
CA ALA A 139 -9.34 -14.62 -6.74
C ALA A 139 -10.29 -13.58 -6.12
N VAL A 140 -9.98 -12.30 -6.28
CA VAL A 140 -10.79 -11.18 -5.81
C VAL A 140 -12.11 -11.09 -6.58
N ASN A 141 -12.10 -11.31 -7.90
CA ASN A 141 -13.33 -11.38 -8.71
C ASN A 141 -14.27 -12.51 -8.22
N GLU A 142 -13.72 -13.69 -7.90
CA GLU A 142 -14.49 -14.79 -7.31
C GLU A 142 -15.02 -14.46 -5.91
N PHE A 143 -14.26 -13.74 -5.08
CA PHE A 143 -14.72 -13.27 -3.77
C PHE A 143 -15.89 -12.28 -3.88
N LEU A 144 -15.75 -11.28 -4.75
CA LEU A 144 -16.75 -10.22 -4.92
C LEU A 144 -18.04 -10.71 -5.58
N TYR A 145 -18.04 -11.89 -6.22
CA TYR A 145 -19.27 -12.55 -6.66
C TYR A 145 -20.28 -12.74 -5.52
N LYS A 146 -19.80 -13.00 -4.28
CA LYS A 146 -20.70 -13.14 -3.12
C LYS A 146 -21.56 -11.90 -2.89
N LYS A 147 -20.97 -10.72 -3.10
CA LYS A 147 -21.59 -9.40 -2.94
C LYS A 147 -22.41 -8.99 -4.16
N TYR A 148 -21.79 -8.96 -5.34
CA TYR A 148 -22.43 -8.38 -6.53
C TYR A 148 -23.29 -9.36 -7.33
N LYS A 149 -23.19 -10.68 -7.06
CA LYS A 149 -23.82 -11.75 -7.85
C LYS A 149 -23.50 -11.68 -9.34
N LYS A 150 -22.40 -11.01 -9.67
CA LYS A 150 -21.83 -10.84 -11.01
C LYS A 150 -20.32 -11.01 -10.89
N LYS A 151 -19.72 -11.57 -11.93
CA LYS A 151 -18.27 -11.72 -12.05
C LYS A 151 -17.86 -11.40 -13.47
N MET A 152 -16.71 -10.75 -13.62
CA MET A 152 -16.14 -10.52 -14.94
C MET A 152 -15.59 -11.83 -15.50
N LYS A 153 -15.75 -12.05 -16.80
CA LYS A 153 -15.09 -13.13 -17.53
C LYS A 153 -13.67 -12.70 -17.89
N PHE A 154 -12.68 -13.45 -17.40
CA PHE A 154 -11.27 -13.15 -17.65
C PHE A 154 -10.83 -13.75 -18.99
N HIS A 155 -10.24 -12.92 -19.84
CA HIS A 155 -9.60 -13.29 -21.10
C HIS A 155 -8.11 -13.08 -20.96
N LEU A 156 -7.37 -14.18 -20.83
CA LEU A 156 -5.92 -14.14 -20.69
C LEU A 156 -5.28 -14.42 -22.04
N ILE A 157 -4.46 -13.47 -22.51
CA ILE A 157 -3.62 -13.65 -23.69
C ILE A 157 -2.16 -13.92 -23.29
N PRO A 158 -1.36 -14.57 -24.13
CA PRO A 158 0.09 -14.65 -23.92
C PRO A 158 0.70 -13.24 -23.85
N GLU A 159 1.68 -13.02 -22.97
CA GLU A 159 2.43 -11.76 -23.01
C GLU A 159 3.22 -11.67 -24.32
N LEU A 160 3.25 -10.49 -24.91
CA LEU A 160 4.07 -10.24 -26.10
C LEU A 160 5.54 -10.15 -25.70
N GLU A 161 6.38 -10.94 -26.36
CA GLU A 161 7.82 -10.94 -26.21
C GLU A 161 8.51 -10.46 -27.50
N MET A 162 9.53 -9.60 -27.37
CA MET A 162 10.36 -9.11 -28.46
C MET A 162 11.83 -9.14 -28.01
N GLY A 163 12.44 -10.32 -28.03
CA GLY A 163 13.75 -10.56 -27.37
C GLY A 163 13.66 -10.64 -25.84
N GLY A 164 12.44 -10.83 -25.32
CA GLY A 164 12.09 -10.80 -23.90
C GLY A 164 10.80 -10.03 -23.66
N LYS A 165 10.32 -10.02 -22.40
CA LYS A 165 9.12 -9.29 -22.01
C LYS A 165 9.28 -7.78 -22.25
N ILE A 166 8.34 -7.17 -22.97
CA ILE A 166 8.31 -5.72 -23.11
C ILE A 166 8.01 -5.06 -21.76
N SER A 167 8.99 -4.33 -21.22
CA SER A 167 8.90 -3.73 -19.88
C SER A 167 8.85 -2.20 -19.96
N GLY A 168 7.75 -1.62 -19.49
CA GLY A 168 7.64 -0.16 -19.34
C GLY A 168 8.76 0.46 -18.51
N ARG A 169 9.29 -0.26 -17.50
CA ARG A 169 10.43 0.21 -16.70
C ARG A 169 11.70 0.32 -17.54
N GLU A 170 11.98 -0.65 -18.39
CA GLU A 170 13.18 -0.69 -19.22
C GLU A 170 13.10 0.35 -20.34
N ILE A 171 11.92 0.51 -20.94
CA ILE A 171 11.63 1.59 -21.90
C ILE A 171 11.96 2.96 -21.29
N ARG A 172 11.44 3.26 -20.09
CA ARG A 172 11.72 4.54 -19.42
C ARG A 172 13.18 4.72 -19.08
N ARG A 173 13.82 3.66 -18.56
CA ARG A 173 15.25 3.68 -18.22
C ARG A 173 16.08 4.01 -19.46
N ALA A 174 15.84 3.33 -20.58
CA ALA A 174 16.55 3.57 -21.84
C ALA A 174 16.35 5.00 -22.37
N ILE A 175 15.17 5.60 -22.21
CA ILE A 175 14.94 7.01 -22.57
C ILE A 175 15.75 7.95 -21.65
N VAL A 176 15.74 7.70 -20.34
CA VAL A 176 16.48 8.53 -19.36
C VAL A 176 17.99 8.42 -19.56
N GLU A 177 18.52 7.22 -19.76
CA GLU A 177 19.96 6.95 -19.97
C GLU A 177 20.47 7.50 -21.31
N ASN A 178 19.57 7.81 -22.25
CA ASN A 178 19.89 8.35 -23.55
C ASN A 178 19.50 9.85 -23.67
N ASP A 179 19.71 10.62 -22.59
CA ASP A 179 19.47 12.06 -22.53
C ASP A 179 18.06 12.49 -22.98
N MET A 180 17.05 11.74 -22.52
CA MET A 180 15.64 11.93 -22.89
C MET A 180 15.37 11.77 -24.40
N LYS A 181 16.24 11.13 -25.17
CA LYS A 181 15.95 10.76 -26.56
C LYS A 181 15.45 9.33 -26.63
N ILE A 182 14.39 9.09 -27.41
CA ILE A 182 13.86 7.74 -27.61
C ILE A 182 14.75 7.00 -28.61
N PRO A 183 15.52 5.98 -28.19
CA PRO A 183 16.42 5.29 -29.09
C PRO A 183 15.65 4.31 -30.02
N PRO A 184 16.23 3.91 -31.18
CA PRO A 184 15.54 3.10 -32.18
C PRO A 184 14.95 1.79 -31.66
N GLU A 185 15.68 1.10 -30.79
CA GLU A 185 15.24 -0.14 -30.14
C GLU A 185 13.98 0.09 -29.28
N VAL A 186 13.90 1.22 -28.57
CA VAL A 186 12.69 1.58 -27.82
C VAL A 186 11.54 1.95 -28.76
N LYS A 187 11.81 2.70 -29.85
CA LYS A 187 10.78 3.00 -30.86
C LYS A 187 10.16 1.73 -31.44
N SER A 188 10.95 0.67 -31.61
CA SER A 188 10.47 -0.63 -32.09
C SER A 188 9.47 -1.31 -31.14
N LEU A 189 9.49 -0.98 -29.84
CA LEU A 189 8.61 -1.54 -28.81
C LEU A 189 7.32 -0.72 -28.60
N LEU A 190 7.28 0.48 -29.18
CA LEU A 190 6.19 1.45 -29.00
C LEU A 190 5.34 1.55 -30.27
N PRO A 191 4.03 1.83 -30.14
CA PRO A 191 3.22 2.31 -31.24
C PRO A 191 3.71 3.68 -31.72
N HIS A 192 3.61 3.96 -33.02
CA HIS A 192 4.00 5.25 -33.61
C HIS A 192 3.32 6.44 -32.92
N THR A 193 2.05 6.28 -32.57
CA THR A 193 1.26 7.28 -31.84
C THR A 193 1.84 7.55 -30.45
N THR A 194 2.22 6.52 -29.70
CA THR A 194 2.90 6.68 -28.40
C THR A 194 4.25 7.38 -28.54
N THR A 195 5.06 6.99 -29.53
CA THR A 195 6.37 7.62 -29.79
C THR A 195 6.22 9.12 -30.01
N LYS A 196 5.28 9.53 -30.88
CA LYS A 196 4.99 10.96 -31.12
C LYS A 196 4.56 11.72 -29.87
N ILE A 197 3.69 11.12 -29.04
CA ILE A 197 3.24 11.75 -27.79
C ILE A 197 4.41 11.90 -26.82
N LEU A 198 5.24 10.86 -26.67
CA LEU A 198 6.42 10.93 -25.81
C LEU A 198 7.41 11.99 -26.29
N GLU A 199 7.74 12.03 -27.58
CA GLU A 199 8.61 13.07 -28.16
C GLU A 199 8.07 14.48 -27.89
N ARG A 200 6.74 14.67 -27.97
CA ARG A 200 6.08 15.93 -27.62
C ARG A 200 6.23 16.28 -26.14
N GLU A 201 5.96 15.34 -25.23
CA GLU A 201 6.06 15.59 -23.78
C GLU A 201 7.52 15.81 -23.34
N ILE A 202 8.47 15.08 -23.94
CA ILE A 202 9.91 15.28 -23.74
C ILE A 202 10.31 16.70 -24.16
N LYS A 203 9.91 17.15 -25.35
CA LYS A 203 10.22 18.50 -25.85
C LYS A 203 9.65 19.61 -24.96
N LYS A 204 8.53 19.34 -24.28
CA LYS A 204 7.90 20.26 -23.33
C LYS A 204 8.52 20.24 -21.93
N GLY A 205 9.42 19.29 -21.63
CA GLY A 205 9.93 19.09 -20.27
C GLY A 205 8.93 18.46 -19.30
N ASN A 206 7.87 17.83 -19.82
CA ASN A 206 6.79 17.23 -19.02
C ASN A 206 7.03 15.75 -18.65
N VAL A 207 8.25 15.27 -18.78
CA VAL A 207 8.62 13.88 -18.49
C VAL A 207 9.35 13.75 -17.17
N ALA A 208 9.16 12.60 -16.52
CA ALA A 208 9.81 12.22 -15.28
C ALA A 208 9.83 13.37 -14.25
N PRO A 209 8.66 13.88 -13.80
CA PRO A 209 8.55 15.06 -12.94
C PRO A 209 9.27 14.93 -11.57
N GLY A 210 9.92 13.80 -11.29
CA GLY A 210 10.60 13.53 -10.05
C GLY A 210 9.62 13.34 -8.89
N ARG A 211 10.19 13.26 -7.69
CA ARG A 211 9.44 13.38 -6.44
C ARG A 211 9.63 14.77 -5.87
N ASN A 212 8.69 15.22 -5.04
CA ASN A 212 8.85 16.40 -4.22
C ASN A 212 9.84 16.13 -3.07
N LEU A 213 11.15 16.15 -3.40
CA LEU A 213 12.22 15.90 -2.44
C LEU A 213 12.24 16.92 -1.31
N GLU A 214 11.82 18.16 -1.54
CA GLU A 214 11.72 19.17 -0.49
C GLU A 214 10.73 18.75 0.59
N ALA A 215 9.51 18.35 0.20
CA ALA A 215 8.49 17.88 1.13
C ALA A 215 8.96 16.64 1.91
N ILE A 216 9.56 15.67 1.20
CA ILE A 216 10.07 14.43 1.81
C ILE A 216 11.18 14.74 2.82
N THR A 217 12.21 15.47 2.41
CA THR A 217 13.36 15.79 3.26
C THR A 217 12.98 16.70 4.42
N LYS A 218 12.09 17.69 4.21
CA LYS A 218 11.54 18.52 5.28
C LYS A 218 10.94 17.67 6.39
N ARG A 219 10.04 16.74 6.07
CA ARG A 219 9.42 15.86 7.08
C ARG A 219 10.44 14.92 7.71
N MET A 220 11.27 14.26 6.89
CA MET A 220 12.29 13.33 7.39
C MET A 220 13.32 14.00 8.30
N ASN A 221 13.64 15.29 8.11
CA ASN A 221 14.60 16.04 8.91
C ASN A 221 13.99 16.66 10.17
N THR A 222 12.72 17.09 10.12
CA THR A 222 12.14 17.92 11.18
C THR A 222 11.16 17.19 12.10
N TYR A 223 10.49 16.13 11.62
CA TYR A 223 9.45 15.47 12.42
C TYR A 223 10.05 14.77 13.65
N SER A 224 9.31 14.73 14.74
CA SER A 224 9.69 13.93 15.91
C SER A 224 9.49 12.43 15.65
N ARG A 225 10.08 11.54 16.46
CA ARG A 225 9.81 10.09 16.39
C ARG A 225 8.31 9.79 16.49
N SER A 226 7.63 10.43 17.44
CA SER A 226 6.18 10.32 17.61
C SER A 226 5.39 10.84 16.42
N SER A 227 5.83 11.93 15.78
CA SER A 227 5.18 12.46 14.57
C SER A 227 5.34 11.52 13.39
N LEU A 228 6.55 10.99 13.16
CA LEU A 228 6.81 10.00 12.11
C LEU A 228 6.02 8.70 12.34
N MET A 229 5.76 8.31 13.61
CA MET A 229 4.95 7.14 13.94
C MET A 229 3.49 7.23 13.45
N GLN A 230 3.00 8.46 13.22
CA GLN A 230 1.66 8.69 12.68
C GLN A 230 1.61 8.65 11.15
N ILE A 231 2.74 8.75 10.46
CA ILE A 231 2.79 8.62 8.99
C ILE A 231 2.57 7.16 8.61
N ALA A 232 1.73 6.95 7.60
CA ALA A 232 1.42 5.63 7.08
C ALA A 232 2.67 4.94 6.52
N HIS A 233 2.68 3.61 6.61
CA HIS A 233 3.71 2.72 6.09
C HIS A 233 5.10 2.86 6.74
N LEU A 234 5.24 3.69 7.77
CA LEU A 234 6.42 3.72 8.64
C LEU A 234 6.23 2.82 9.86
N ASN A 235 7.17 1.89 10.05
CA ASN A 235 7.33 1.12 11.28
C ASN A 235 8.43 1.74 12.16
N ALA A 236 8.59 1.22 13.38
CA ALA A 236 9.58 1.75 14.33
C ALA A 236 11.02 1.71 13.80
N ASP A 237 11.40 0.65 13.08
CA ASP A 237 12.76 0.47 12.59
C ASP A 237 13.09 1.47 11.47
N ALA A 238 12.14 1.74 10.57
CA ALA A 238 12.24 2.78 9.55
C ALA A 238 12.38 4.15 10.20
N ILE A 239 11.55 4.46 11.20
CA ILE A 239 11.60 5.74 11.92
C ILE A 239 12.96 5.92 12.61
N ASN A 240 13.46 4.90 13.31
CA ASN A 240 14.76 4.96 13.96
C ASN A 240 15.91 5.12 12.95
N SER A 241 15.84 4.44 11.80
CA SER A 241 16.80 4.62 10.72
C SER A 241 16.74 6.01 10.08
N ILE A 242 15.54 6.60 9.99
CA ILE A 242 15.33 7.99 9.55
C ILE A 242 16.00 8.95 10.54
N ILE A 243 15.69 8.85 11.84
CA ILE A 243 16.28 9.75 12.84
C ILE A 243 17.81 9.65 12.85
N LYS A 244 18.35 8.43 12.79
CA LYS A 244 19.80 8.17 12.81
C LYS A 244 20.50 8.71 11.56
N GLY A 245 19.83 8.74 10.41
CA GLY A 245 20.41 9.15 9.14
C GLY A 245 20.28 10.64 8.81
N ARG A 246 19.72 11.46 9.70
CA ARG A 246 19.65 12.91 9.49
C ARG A 246 21.05 13.52 9.39
N VAL A 247 21.27 14.53 8.55
CA VAL A 247 20.31 15.29 7.73
C VAL A 247 20.25 14.77 6.29
N TYR A 248 19.04 14.65 5.73
CA TYR A 248 18.78 14.23 4.36
C TYR A 248 18.81 15.41 3.39
N ARG A 249 19.50 15.24 2.26
CA ARG A 249 19.56 16.20 1.15
C ARG A 249 19.31 15.57 -0.22
N GLN A 250 19.55 14.28 -0.37
CA GLN A 250 19.51 13.57 -1.64
C GLN A 250 18.67 12.28 -1.54
N GLU A 251 18.16 11.81 -2.68
CA GLU A 251 17.28 10.65 -2.76
C GLU A 251 17.97 9.34 -2.31
N ASP A 252 19.23 9.14 -2.65
CA ASP A 252 20.01 7.96 -2.28
C ASP A 252 20.11 7.75 -0.76
N GLN A 253 20.24 8.83 0.00
CA GLN A 253 20.24 8.85 1.47
C GLN A 253 18.90 8.40 2.03
N ILE A 254 17.79 8.86 1.42
CA ILE A 254 16.43 8.47 1.78
C ILE A 254 16.27 6.96 1.58
N TRP A 255 16.65 6.45 0.40
CA TRP A 255 16.61 5.02 0.11
C TRP A 255 17.47 4.19 1.07
N ALA A 256 18.66 4.69 1.43
CA ALA A 256 19.54 4.01 2.39
C ALA A 256 18.89 3.86 3.77
N ALA A 257 18.12 4.86 4.23
CA ALA A 257 17.40 4.79 5.49
C ALA A 257 16.39 3.63 5.52
N PHE A 258 15.58 3.50 4.46
CA PHE A 258 14.61 2.42 4.34
C PHE A 258 15.26 1.05 4.17
N ARG A 259 16.34 0.94 3.39
CA ARG A 259 17.08 -0.33 3.24
C ARG A 259 17.61 -0.85 4.57
N ARG A 260 18.18 0.01 5.42
CA ARG A 260 18.64 -0.35 6.77
C ARG A 260 17.52 -0.89 7.67
N ALA A 261 16.28 -0.50 7.42
CA ALA A 261 15.10 -0.97 8.13
C ALA A 261 14.45 -2.22 7.48
N GLY A 262 15.11 -2.84 6.49
CA GLY A 262 14.62 -4.04 5.82
C GLY A 262 13.50 -3.79 4.80
N TYR A 263 13.27 -2.55 4.38
CA TYR A 263 12.23 -2.25 3.39
C TYR A 263 12.68 -2.66 1.99
N GLY A 264 11.84 -3.45 1.32
CA GLY A 264 12.00 -3.75 -0.10
C GLY A 264 11.51 -2.60 -1.00
N PRO A 265 11.87 -2.59 -2.31
CA PRO A 265 11.68 -1.43 -3.18
C PRO A 265 10.24 -0.91 -3.28
N VAL A 266 9.24 -1.81 -3.30
CA VAL A 266 7.82 -1.42 -3.40
C VAL A 266 7.36 -0.73 -2.11
N LEU A 267 7.68 -1.29 -0.95
CA LEU A 267 7.29 -0.70 0.33
C LEU A 267 8.04 0.62 0.59
N THR A 268 9.31 0.71 0.20
CA THR A 268 10.08 1.96 0.27
C THR A 268 9.38 3.07 -0.52
N ARG A 269 8.96 2.80 -1.75
CA ARG A 269 8.25 3.78 -2.57
C ARG A 269 6.91 4.20 -1.96
N LEU A 270 6.16 3.26 -1.37
CA LEU A 270 4.90 3.57 -0.70
C LEU A 270 5.14 4.47 0.53
N ALA A 271 6.12 4.13 1.36
CA ALA A 271 6.48 4.94 2.52
C ALA A 271 7.00 6.33 2.14
N ILE A 272 7.81 6.44 1.07
CA ILE A 272 8.25 7.73 0.55
C ILE A 272 7.05 8.53 0.02
N SER A 273 6.09 7.90 -0.68
CA SER A 273 4.90 8.59 -1.17
C SER A 273 4.00 9.06 -0.03
N ALA A 274 3.89 8.28 1.06
CA ALA A 274 3.19 8.71 2.26
C ALA A 274 3.89 9.89 2.95
N LEU A 275 5.23 9.91 2.99
CA LEU A 275 6.00 11.06 3.46
C LEU A 275 5.88 12.27 2.53
N GLU A 276 5.78 12.07 1.23
CA GLU A 276 5.64 13.12 0.22
C GLU A 276 4.28 13.84 0.38
N GLU A 277 3.22 13.06 0.52
CA GLU A 277 1.82 13.50 0.56
C GLU A 277 1.25 13.70 1.99
N ASP A 278 2.06 13.52 3.03
CA ASP A 278 1.66 13.62 4.45
C ASP A 278 0.56 12.64 4.90
N ILE A 279 0.56 11.43 4.35
CA ILE A 279 -0.50 10.46 4.61
C ILE A 279 -0.36 9.87 6.01
N SER A 280 -1.40 10.05 6.82
CA SER A 280 -1.46 9.48 8.16
C SER A 280 -1.98 8.04 8.18
N LYS A 281 -1.64 7.26 9.23
CA LYS A 281 -2.22 5.94 9.47
C LYS A 281 -3.74 6.00 9.63
N GLU A 282 -4.24 7.08 10.21
CA GLU A 282 -5.68 7.32 10.37
C GLU A 282 -6.39 7.49 9.01
N GLU A 283 -5.82 8.28 8.10
CA GLU A 283 -6.38 8.46 6.77
C GLU A 283 -6.48 7.12 6.01
N VAL A 284 -5.43 6.29 6.10
CA VAL A 284 -5.44 4.96 5.51
C VAL A 284 -6.46 4.05 6.19
N LEU A 285 -6.57 4.09 7.51
CA LEU A 285 -7.58 3.34 8.27
C LEU A 285 -9.00 3.71 7.83
N HIS A 286 -9.31 5.00 7.71
CA HIS A 286 -10.61 5.49 7.29
C HIS A 286 -10.94 5.06 5.85
N LEU A 287 -9.96 5.14 4.96
CA LEU A 287 -10.09 4.66 3.59
C LEU A 287 -10.43 3.17 3.56
N ILE A 288 -9.69 2.32 4.28
CA ILE A 288 -9.95 0.88 4.34
C ILE A 288 -11.35 0.60 4.92
N ARG A 289 -11.70 1.23 6.05
CA ARG A 289 -13.03 1.09 6.68
C ARG A 289 -14.17 1.48 5.73
N SER A 290 -13.98 2.50 4.90
CA SER A 290 -15.00 2.90 3.91
C SER A 290 -15.33 1.78 2.92
N TYR A 291 -14.34 0.99 2.52
CA TYR A 291 -14.51 -0.13 1.60
C TYR A 291 -14.90 -1.44 2.32
N GLU A 292 -14.49 -1.62 3.58
CA GLU A 292 -14.99 -2.69 4.45
C GLU A 292 -16.50 -2.60 4.66
N LYS A 293 -17.02 -1.40 4.96
CA LYS A 293 -18.47 -1.16 5.08
C LYS A 293 -19.22 -1.49 3.79
N LYS A 294 -18.55 -1.34 2.64
CA LYS A 294 -19.07 -1.75 1.34
C LYS A 294 -18.88 -3.24 1.06
N GLY A 295 -18.27 -4.04 1.94
CA GLY A 295 -18.00 -5.46 1.70
C GLY A 295 -17.03 -5.71 0.55
N ILE A 296 -16.16 -4.75 0.24
CA ILE A 296 -15.17 -4.82 -0.85
C ILE A 296 -13.83 -5.37 -0.34
N VAL A 297 -13.50 -5.14 0.92
CA VAL A 297 -12.25 -5.62 1.54
C VAL A 297 -12.38 -7.09 1.92
N PRO A 298 -11.44 -7.96 1.51
CA PRO A 298 -11.43 -9.36 1.90
C PRO A 298 -11.35 -9.59 3.42
N PRO A 299 -11.94 -10.68 3.94
CA PRO A 299 -11.99 -10.95 5.39
C PRO A 299 -10.63 -10.98 6.09
N ASP A 300 -9.60 -11.56 5.47
CA ASP A 300 -8.24 -11.63 6.03
C ASP A 300 -7.51 -10.29 6.09
N GLN A 301 -8.07 -9.26 5.46
CA GLN A 301 -7.51 -7.92 5.35
C GLN A 301 -8.30 -6.88 6.13
N THR A 302 -9.37 -7.28 6.84
CA THR A 302 -10.14 -6.33 7.63
C THR A 302 -9.29 -5.74 8.77
N ILE A 303 -9.58 -4.51 9.18
CA ILE A 303 -8.93 -3.83 10.31
C ILE A 303 -9.01 -4.69 11.56
N GLU A 304 -10.18 -5.25 11.84
CA GLU A 304 -10.38 -6.16 12.97
C GLU A 304 -9.44 -7.36 12.86
N LYS A 305 -9.35 -8.00 11.69
CA LYS A 305 -8.50 -9.18 11.51
C LYS A 305 -7.01 -8.87 11.64
N VAL A 306 -6.59 -7.67 11.21
CA VAL A 306 -5.21 -7.19 11.38
C VAL A 306 -4.88 -6.98 12.87
N ILE A 307 -5.81 -6.40 13.64
CA ILE A 307 -5.67 -6.21 15.08
C ILE A 307 -5.69 -7.55 15.82
N GLU A 308 -6.64 -8.43 15.48
CA GLU A 308 -6.76 -9.79 16.02
C GLU A 308 -5.48 -10.59 15.81
N ARG A 309 -4.89 -10.50 14.61
CA ARG A 309 -3.61 -11.14 14.30
C ARG A 309 -2.49 -10.68 15.24
N SER A 310 -2.38 -9.38 15.47
CA SER A 310 -1.35 -8.83 16.38
C SER A 310 -1.55 -9.34 17.80
N TRP A 311 -2.80 -9.44 18.26
CA TRP A 311 -3.12 -9.99 19.58
C TRP A 311 -2.83 -11.50 19.67
N PHE A 312 -3.24 -12.26 18.66
CA PHE A 312 -2.95 -13.69 18.55
C PHE A 312 -1.45 -13.97 18.63
N VAL A 313 -0.66 -13.24 17.84
CA VAL A 313 0.80 -13.38 17.83
C VAL A 313 1.38 -13.05 19.21
N ALA A 314 0.92 -11.97 19.86
CA ALA A 314 1.38 -11.61 21.19
C ALA A 314 1.10 -12.70 22.23
N LYS A 315 -0.11 -13.29 22.23
CA LYS A 315 -0.47 -14.39 23.13
C LYS A 315 0.35 -15.66 22.87
N LYS A 316 0.55 -16.03 21.62
CA LYS A 316 1.39 -17.19 21.28
C LYS A 316 2.87 -16.98 21.61
N SER A 317 3.37 -15.75 21.50
CA SER A 317 4.73 -15.47 21.95
C SER A 317 4.91 -15.58 23.46
N GLU A 318 3.88 -15.28 24.26
CA GLU A 318 3.88 -15.55 25.71
C GLU A 318 3.92 -17.06 26.02
N GLU A 319 3.33 -17.90 25.15
CA GLU A 319 3.43 -19.36 25.20
C GLU A 319 4.78 -19.92 24.67
N GLY A 320 5.71 -19.05 24.25
CA GLY A 320 7.05 -19.44 23.77
C GLY A 320 7.19 -19.62 22.25
N PHE A 321 6.15 -19.36 21.45
CA PHE A 321 6.23 -19.46 19.99
C PHE A 321 6.94 -18.26 19.36
N LYS A 322 7.71 -18.51 18.28
CA LYS A 322 8.25 -17.42 17.45
C LYS A 322 7.10 -16.70 16.73
N SER A 323 7.24 -15.39 16.51
CA SER A 323 6.21 -14.59 15.84
C SER A 323 5.84 -15.10 14.44
N SER A 324 6.80 -15.67 13.71
CA SER A 324 6.58 -16.28 12.39
C SER A 324 5.73 -17.54 12.46
N GLU A 325 5.95 -18.39 13.47
CA GLU A 325 5.19 -19.63 13.70
C GLU A 325 3.77 -19.30 14.17
N ALA A 326 3.64 -18.37 15.11
CA ALA A 326 2.35 -17.85 15.55
C ALA A 326 1.55 -17.24 14.39
N HIS A 327 2.20 -16.48 13.50
CA HIS A 327 1.54 -15.94 12.32
C HIS A 327 1.02 -17.05 11.39
N GLN A 328 1.81 -18.09 11.12
CA GLN A 328 1.36 -19.20 10.29
C GLN A 328 0.17 -19.94 10.89
N LYS A 329 0.17 -20.17 12.20
CA LYS A 329 -0.96 -20.75 12.94
C LYS A 329 -2.23 -19.94 12.76
N PHE A 330 -2.16 -18.62 12.93
CA PHE A 330 -3.29 -17.72 12.67
C PHE A 330 -3.80 -17.83 11.22
N MET A 331 -2.89 -17.85 10.23
CA MET A 331 -3.26 -17.99 8.82
C MET A 331 -3.90 -19.35 8.49
N ASN A 332 -3.60 -20.38 9.30
CA ASN A 332 -4.22 -21.71 9.20
C ASN A 332 -5.57 -21.80 9.92
N GLY A 333 -6.06 -20.70 10.50
CA GLY A 333 -7.37 -20.62 11.13
C GLY A 333 -7.38 -20.95 12.62
N GLU A 334 -6.22 -21.08 13.27
CA GLU A 334 -6.16 -21.19 14.72
C GLU A 334 -6.71 -19.91 15.37
N LYS A 335 -7.50 -20.06 16.43
CA LYS A 335 -8.15 -18.96 17.15
C LYS A 335 -7.76 -18.99 18.62
N ILE A 336 -7.78 -17.82 19.25
CA ILE A 336 -7.74 -17.68 20.70
C ILE A 336 -9.13 -17.27 21.21
N LYS A 337 -9.44 -17.63 22.46
CA LYS A 337 -10.74 -17.30 23.09
C LYS A 337 -10.86 -15.81 23.42
N ASP A 338 -9.75 -15.18 23.77
CA ASP A 338 -9.72 -13.78 24.22
C ASP A 338 -9.82 -12.81 23.05
N SER A 339 -10.76 -11.87 23.13
CA SER A 339 -10.87 -10.76 22.19
C SER A 339 -9.66 -9.83 22.29
N SER A 340 -9.29 -9.22 21.16
CA SER A 340 -8.19 -8.23 21.12
C SER A 340 -8.55 -6.99 21.93
N PRO A 341 -7.72 -6.56 22.90
CA PRO A 341 -8.01 -5.34 23.64
C PRO A 341 -7.88 -4.12 22.72
N LEU A 342 -8.94 -3.31 22.66
CA LEU A 342 -8.97 -2.07 21.89
C LEU A 342 -8.61 -0.82 22.71
N ALA A 343 -8.62 -0.97 24.04
CA ALA A 343 -8.11 0.03 24.96
C ALA A 343 -7.46 -0.64 26.16
N PHE A 344 -6.33 -0.09 26.63
CA PHE A 344 -5.63 -0.59 27.81
C PHE A 344 -4.73 0.48 28.41
N ASP A 345 -4.36 0.28 29.68
CA ASP A 345 -3.63 1.29 30.45
C ASP A 345 -2.17 0.87 30.65
N ALA A 346 -1.25 1.80 30.41
CA ALA A 346 0.17 1.68 30.67
C ALA A 346 0.60 2.53 31.87
N GLY A 347 1.54 2.03 32.66
CA GLY A 347 2.22 2.82 33.67
C GLY A 347 3.26 3.77 33.08
N LEU A 348 3.62 4.80 33.84
CA LEU A 348 4.64 5.79 33.50
C LEU A 348 5.83 5.71 34.48
N SER A 349 6.98 6.15 34.01
CA SER A 349 8.18 6.43 34.80
C SER A 349 8.45 7.94 34.73
N VAL A 350 7.67 8.72 35.48
CA VAL A 350 7.77 10.19 35.54
C VAL A 350 8.37 10.63 36.88
N ARG A 351 9.09 11.75 36.86
CA ARG A 351 9.66 12.36 38.07
C ARG A 351 8.56 13.07 38.85
N SER A 352 8.72 13.22 40.17
CA SER A 352 7.70 13.81 41.04
C SER A 352 7.22 15.18 40.55
N PHE A 353 8.13 16.07 40.14
CA PHE A 353 7.81 17.39 39.61
C PHE A 353 7.20 17.40 38.19
N GLU A 354 7.20 16.26 37.49
CA GLU A 354 6.52 16.13 36.18
C GLU A 354 5.04 15.78 36.36
N VAL A 355 4.67 15.18 37.49
CA VAL A 355 3.30 14.75 37.81
C VAL A 355 2.33 15.94 37.76
N ASP A 356 2.76 17.11 38.25
CA ASP A 356 1.94 18.32 38.30
C ASP A 356 1.51 18.82 36.90
N TYR A 357 2.28 18.48 35.87
CA TYR A 357 2.00 18.85 34.48
C TYR A 357 1.08 17.85 33.76
N LEU A 358 0.82 16.69 34.36
CA LEU A 358 0.01 15.62 33.76
C LEU A 358 -1.47 15.80 34.12
N LYS A 359 -2.09 16.74 33.42
CA LYS A 359 -3.55 16.96 33.48
C LYS A 359 -4.28 15.73 32.94
N ASP A 360 -5.45 15.46 33.50
CA ASP A 360 -6.32 14.39 32.99
C ASP A 360 -6.67 14.68 31.53
N ASP A 361 -6.81 13.64 30.73
CA ASP A 361 -7.16 13.72 29.31
C ASP A 361 -6.08 14.38 28.39
N LEU A 362 -4.89 14.67 28.92
CA LEU A 362 -3.78 15.22 28.14
C LEU A 362 -3.35 14.23 27.03
N PRO A 363 -3.29 14.65 25.75
CA PRO A 363 -2.85 13.77 24.67
C PRO A 363 -1.39 13.30 24.84
N ALA A 364 -1.18 12.02 24.53
CA ALA A 364 0.12 11.37 24.53
C ALA A 364 0.35 10.69 23.17
N ASN A 365 1.57 10.80 22.65
CA ASN A 365 1.97 10.12 21.43
C ASN A 365 2.86 8.93 21.77
N ILE A 366 2.46 7.73 21.36
CA ILE A 366 3.22 6.51 21.60
C ILE A 366 4.25 6.32 20.48
N TYR A 367 5.46 5.91 20.85
CA TYR A 367 6.53 5.60 19.89
C TYR A 367 7.47 4.53 20.46
N VAL A 368 8.34 4.02 19.59
CA VAL A 368 9.48 3.16 19.97
C VAL A 368 10.74 4.02 19.94
N ASP A 369 11.51 4.03 21.02
CA ASP A 369 12.77 4.79 21.09
C ASP A 369 13.94 4.09 20.37
N GLN A 370 15.13 4.70 20.41
CA GLN A 370 16.32 4.13 19.75
C GLN A 370 16.81 2.81 20.36
N ASN A 371 16.40 2.49 21.59
CA ASN A 371 16.77 1.27 22.30
C ASN A 371 15.70 0.18 22.14
N GLY A 372 14.64 0.43 21.37
CA GLY A 372 13.53 -0.48 21.19
C GLY A 372 12.47 -0.43 22.29
N LEU A 373 12.57 0.51 23.24
CA LEU A 373 11.60 0.63 24.33
C LEU A 373 10.35 1.37 23.86
N LEU A 374 9.19 0.87 24.30
CA LEU A 374 7.92 1.57 24.13
C LEU A 374 7.88 2.77 25.07
N ALA A 375 7.65 3.95 24.51
CA ALA A 375 7.64 5.20 25.24
C ALA A 375 6.47 6.09 24.78
N CYS A 376 6.15 7.09 25.59
CA CYS A 376 5.23 8.14 25.21
C CYS A 376 5.89 9.51 25.25
N GLU A 377 5.46 10.40 24.35
CA GLU A 377 5.75 11.82 24.34
C GLU A 377 4.48 12.59 24.70
N LEU A 378 4.55 13.40 25.76
CA LEU A 378 3.50 14.31 26.18
C LEU A 378 3.98 15.75 26.01
N ARG A 379 3.06 16.62 25.59
CA ARG A 379 3.31 18.07 25.50
C ARG A 379 2.35 18.78 26.43
N ALA A 380 2.80 19.02 27.65
CA ALA A 380 2.12 19.88 28.60
C ALA A 380 2.53 21.34 28.36
N GLU A 381 1.79 22.29 28.95
CA GLU A 381 2.08 23.73 28.86
C GLU A 381 3.56 24.01 29.17
N GLY A 382 4.29 24.48 28.16
CA GLY A 382 5.72 24.81 28.27
C GLY A 382 6.68 23.63 28.48
N LYS A 383 6.21 22.37 28.53
CA LYS A 383 7.04 21.22 28.90
C LYS A 383 6.76 19.97 28.07
N LYS A 384 7.84 19.41 27.52
CA LYS A 384 7.82 18.14 26.80
C LYS A 384 8.33 17.02 27.71
N ILE A 385 7.46 16.05 28.00
CA ILE A 385 7.77 14.91 28.87
C ILE A 385 7.90 13.65 28.01
N LYS A 386 8.95 12.87 28.23
CA LYS A 386 9.14 11.55 27.62
C LYS A 386 9.29 10.51 28.70
N SER A 387 8.50 9.46 28.62
CA SER A 387 8.53 8.39 29.62
C SER A 387 8.46 7.03 28.92
N PRO A 388 9.30 6.06 29.31
CA PRO A 388 9.05 4.66 29.02
C PRO A 388 7.69 4.23 29.55
N LEU A 389 7.04 3.31 28.85
CA LEU A 389 5.79 2.69 29.26
C LEU A 389 6.07 1.43 30.10
N LYS A 390 5.30 1.25 31.17
CA LYS A 390 5.28 0.00 31.96
C LYS A 390 4.03 -0.80 31.58
N LEU A 391 4.25 -1.96 30.96
CA LEU A 391 3.20 -2.86 30.47
C LEU A 391 3.59 -4.32 30.76
N PRO A 392 2.62 -5.23 30.97
CA PRO A 392 2.89 -6.67 30.96
C PRO A 392 3.51 -7.13 29.64
N GLY A 393 4.31 -8.20 29.66
CA GLY A 393 5.07 -8.68 28.49
C GLY A 393 4.21 -8.90 27.23
N VAL A 394 3.06 -9.55 27.37
CA VAL A 394 2.10 -9.73 26.26
C VAL A 394 1.65 -8.39 25.65
N MET A 395 1.40 -7.38 26.49
CA MET A 395 0.93 -6.06 26.04
C MET A 395 2.05 -5.25 25.38
N VAL A 396 3.31 -5.46 25.80
CA VAL A 396 4.49 -4.90 25.10
C VAL A 396 4.55 -5.46 23.68
N THR A 397 4.47 -6.77 23.51
CA THR A 397 4.51 -7.41 22.19
C THR A 397 3.34 -6.96 21.33
N TYR A 398 2.12 -6.93 21.88
CA TYR A 398 0.92 -6.49 21.17
C TYR A 398 1.03 -5.04 20.70
N LEU A 399 1.39 -4.11 21.60
CA LEU A 399 1.56 -2.70 21.25
C LEU A 399 2.68 -2.49 20.22
N ARG A 400 3.80 -3.22 20.34
CA ARG A 400 4.88 -3.17 19.35
C ARG A 400 4.39 -3.58 17.96
N LEU A 401 3.65 -4.68 17.85
CA LEU A 401 3.07 -5.16 16.58
C LEU A 401 2.06 -4.17 15.99
N LEU A 402 1.30 -3.47 16.84
CA LEU A 402 0.38 -2.42 16.40
C LEU A 402 1.12 -1.17 15.90
N LEU A 403 2.19 -0.74 16.56
CA LEU A 403 3.00 0.41 16.11
C LEU A 403 3.75 0.10 14.81
N ASP A 404 4.24 -1.13 14.67
CA ASP A 404 4.89 -1.61 13.44
C ASP A 404 3.90 -1.91 12.31
N SER A 405 2.59 -1.89 12.62
CA SER A 405 1.57 -1.88 11.59
C SER A 405 1.71 -0.66 10.69
N GLN A 406 1.56 -0.89 9.39
CA GLN A 406 1.65 0.14 8.37
C GLN A 406 0.50 1.16 8.44
N PHE A 407 -0.63 0.83 9.05
CA PHE A 407 -1.83 1.68 8.97
C PHE A 407 -2.77 1.58 10.18
N ILE A 408 -2.40 0.87 11.25
CA ILE A 408 -3.21 0.90 12.49
C ILE A 408 -2.74 2.08 13.34
N PRO A 409 -3.56 3.15 13.49
CA PRO A 409 -3.22 4.25 14.37
C PRO A 409 -3.34 3.80 15.82
N VAL A 410 -2.45 4.34 16.64
CA VAL A 410 -2.47 4.21 18.09
C VAL A 410 -2.49 5.61 18.67
N SER A 411 -3.54 5.91 19.41
CA SER A 411 -3.70 7.16 20.14
C SER A 411 -3.64 6.88 21.63
N ALA A 412 -3.32 7.90 22.41
CA ALA A 412 -3.21 7.76 23.85
C ALA A 412 -3.47 9.06 24.58
N ARG A 413 -3.99 8.94 25.81
CA ARG A 413 -4.30 10.07 26.68
C ARG A 413 -3.95 9.75 28.12
N VAL A 414 -3.59 10.77 28.89
CA VAL A 414 -3.40 10.65 30.34
C VAL A 414 -4.74 10.36 31.00
N ILE A 415 -4.75 9.40 31.92
CA ILE A 415 -5.89 9.16 32.80
C ILE A 415 -5.43 9.16 34.26
N LYS A 416 -6.19 9.82 35.13
CA LYS A 416 -5.99 9.76 36.58
C LYS A 416 -6.81 8.60 37.17
N LYS A 417 -6.14 7.72 37.92
CA LYS A 417 -6.79 6.66 38.71
C LYS A 417 -6.44 6.80 40.18
N ALA A 418 -7.21 6.16 41.05
CA ALA A 418 -6.95 6.11 42.49
C ALA A 418 -5.52 5.64 42.85
N ARG A 419 -4.93 4.75 42.04
CA ARG A 419 -3.57 4.22 42.20
C ARG A 419 -2.50 4.98 41.39
N GLY A 420 -2.79 6.22 40.99
CA GLY A 420 -1.88 7.12 40.27
C GLY A 420 -2.21 7.31 38.79
N ILE A 421 -1.30 7.99 38.10
CA ILE A 421 -1.45 8.38 36.70
C ILE A 421 -1.12 7.20 35.77
N ARG A 422 -1.90 7.06 34.70
CA ARG A 422 -1.69 6.07 33.64
C ARG A 422 -1.82 6.74 32.27
N ILE A 423 -1.31 6.07 31.25
CA ILE A 423 -1.63 6.38 29.86
C ILE A 423 -2.64 5.35 29.37
N ARG A 424 -3.83 5.81 29.02
CA ARG A 424 -4.78 4.98 28.28
C ARG A 424 -4.42 5.00 26.81
N ILE A 425 -4.23 3.83 26.25
CA ILE A 425 -3.90 3.62 24.85
C ILE A 425 -5.15 3.11 24.15
N TYR A 426 -5.45 3.65 22.97
CA TYR A 426 -6.56 3.24 22.13
C TYR A 426 -6.03 2.73 20.79
N VAL A 427 -6.57 1.60 20.33
CA VAL A 427 -6.17 0.93 19.09
C VAL A 427 -7.21 1.19 18.01
N GLY A 428 -6.77 1.65 16.82
CA GLY A 428 -7.67 1.87 15.70
C GLY A 428 -8.66 3.03 15.90
N LYS A 429 -8.29 3.98 16.77
CA LYS A 429 -8.97 5.27 17.00
C LYS A 429 -7.94 6.39 17.02
N SER A 430 -8.34 7.56 16.53
CA SER A 430 -7.61 8.82 16.69
C SER A 430 -8.01 9.55 17.98
N ASN A 431 -7.15 10.48 18.40
CA ASN A 431 -7.30 11.28 19.61
C ASN A 431 -8.40 12.34 19.48
#